data_AF-A0A972AQF2-F1
#
_entry.id   AF-A0A972AQF2-F1
#
_cell.length_a   1.000
_cell.length_b   1.000
_cell.length_c   1.000
_cell.angle_alpha   90.00
_cell.angle_beta   90.00
_cell.angle_gamma   90.00
#
_symmetry.space_group_name_H-M   'P 1'
#
loop_
_entity.id
_entity.type
_entity.pdbx_description
1 polymer ?
#
loop_
_entity_poly.entity_id
_entity_poly.type
_entity_poly.pdbx_seq_one_letter_code
_entity_poly.pdbx_strand_id
1 'polypeptide(L)'
;MLQNTKNIKYTAVLPNEYVLELKELAAKKFIPSVNFGIRLAVENFISESKSELYQKQMEAAAKDKQFIKRTLETQEAYANADSEVGGQW
;
A
#
# COMPACT_ATOMS: atom_id res chain seq x y z
N MET A 1 3.93 -20.49 -4.73
CA MET A 1 4.11 -20.55 -3.27
C MET A 1 2.73 -20.39 -2.62
N LEU A 2 2.21 -21.44 -1.99
CA LEU A 2 0.99 -21.34 -1.18
C LEU A 2 1.36 -20.62 0.13
N GLN A 3 1.08 -19.32 0.19
CA GLN A 3 1.16 -18.53 1.42
C GLN A 3 0.19 -19.17 2.42
N ASN A 4 0.73 -19.86 3.43
CA ASN A 4 -0.05 -20.41 4.53
C ASN A 4 -0.56 -19.24 5.37
N THR A 5 -1.75 -18.73 5.04
CA THR A 5 -2.40 -17.63 5.76
C THR A 5 -2.82 -18.12 7.15
N LYS A 6 -1.93 -17.95 8.12
CA LYS A 6 -2.24 -18.17 9.54
C LYS A 6 -3.30 -17.14 9.96
N ASN A 7 -4.55 -17.57 10.01
CA ASN A 7 -5.64 -16.76 10.54
C ASN A 7 -5.53 -16.67 12.07
N ILE A 8 -5.55 -15.46 12.60
CA ILE A 8 -5.57 -15.19 14.05
C ILE A 8 -6.98 -14.74 14.42
N LYS A 9 -7.57 -15.33 15.46
CA LYS A 9 -8.84 -14.84 16.02
C LYS A 9 -8.55 -13.63 16.89
N TYR A 10 -9.22 -12.53 16.60
CA TYR A 10 -9.11 -11.28 17.35
C TYR A 10 -10.51 -10.81 17.74
N THR A 11 -10.65 -10.26 18.94
CA THR A 11 -11.90 -9.69 19.44
C THR A 11 -11.73 -8.18 19.54
N ALA A 12 -12.61 -7.45 18.85
CA ALA A 12 -12.63 -6.00 18.84
C ALA A 12 -13.94 -5.48 19.42
N VAL A 13 -13.90 -4.33 20.09
CA VAL A 13 -15.11 -3.59 20.49
C VAL A 13 -15.43 -2.60 19.37
N LEU A 14 -16.64 -2.69 18.85
CA LEU A 14 -17.16 -1.80 17.80
C LEU A 14 -18.45 -1.14 18.30
N PRO A 15 -18.72 0.12 17.90
CA PRO A 15 -20.00 0.76 18.15
C PRO A 15 -21.16 -0.09 17.62
N ASN A 16 -22.24 -0.15 18.39
CA ASN A 16 -23.41 -0.98 18.06
C ASN A 16 -24.00 -0.59 16.69
N GLU A 17 -24.11 0.71 16.43
CA GLU A 17 -24.62 1.26 15.17
C GLU A 17 -23.91 0.68 13.94
N TYR A 18 -22.58 0.64 13.95
CA TYR A 18 -21.80 0.08 12.84
C TYR A 18 -21.99 -1.42 12.66
N VAL A 19 -22.16 -2.16 13.75
CA VAL A 19 -22.44 -3.59 13.68
C VAL A 19 -23.84 -3.84 13.10
N LEU A 20 -24.81 -3.00 13.43
CA LEU A 20 -26.16 -3.07 12.86
C LEU A 20 -26.15 -2.76 11.37
N GLU A 21 -25.48 -1.70 10.94
CA GLU A 21 -25.36 -1.36 9.52
C GLU A 21 -24.68 -2.48 8.72
N LEU A 22 -23.59 -3.05 9.24
CA LEU A 22 -22.92 -4.19 8.60
C LEU A 22 -23.82 -5.42 8.51
N LYS A 23 -24.65 -5.67 9.53
CA LYS A 23 -25.64 -6.76 9.49
C LYS A 23 -26.74 -6.48 8.46
N GLU A 24 -27.21 -5.26 8.32
CA GLU A 24 -28.16 -4.89 7.27
C GLU A 24 -27.57 -5.07 5.87
N LEU A 25 -26.33 -4.65 5.66
CA LEU A 25 -25.63 -4.85 4.39
C LEU A 25 -25.45 -6.33 4.06
N ALA A 26 -25.17 -7.16 5.07
CA ALA A 26 -25.10 -8.60 4.91
C ALA A 26 -26.49 -9.21 4.60
N ALA A 27 -27.54 -8.76 5.28
CA ALA A 27 -28.92 -9.20 5.04
C ALA A 27 -29.40 -8.84 3.62
N LYS A 28 -29.00 -7.66 3.13
CA LYS A 28 -29.25 -7.19 1.76
C LYS A 28 -28.35 -7.88 0.71
N LYS A 29 -27.49 -8.83 1.12
CA LYS A 29 -26.52 -9.56 0.28
C LYS A 29 -25.51 -8.65 -0.44
N PHE A 30 -25.31 -7.42 0.04
CA PHE A 30 -24.29 -6.52 -0.48
C PHE A 30 -22.88 -6.98 -0.05
N ILE A 31 -22.77 -7.54 1.15
CA ILE A 31 -21.57 -8.22 1.64
C ILE A 31 -21.87 -9.67 2.03
N PRO A 32 -20.93 -10.61 1.85
CA PRO A 32 -21.13 -12.01 2.25
C PRO A 32 -21.33 -12.22 3.75
N SER A 33 -20.65 -11.43 4.58
CA SER A 33 -20.78 -11.47 6.04
C SER A 33 -20.20 -10.21 6.68
N VAL A 34 -20.57 -9.95 7.93
CA VAL A 34 -19.98 -8.87 8.74
C VAL A 34 -18.45 -9.04 8.85
N ASN A 35 -17.98 -10.27 9.06
CA ASN A 35 -16.55 -10.56 9.16
C ASN A 35 -15.80 -10.28 7.85
N PHE A 36 -16.43 -10.55 6.70
CA PHE A 36 -15.89 -10.18 5.40
C PHE A 36 -15.75 -8.66 5.26
N GLY A 37 -16.78 -7.90 5.65
CA GLY A 37 -16.74 -6.44 5.63
C GLY A 37 -15.63 -5.87 6.51
N ILE A 38 -15.49 -6.37 7.74
CA ILE A 38 -14.42 -5.95 8.66
C ILE A 38 -13.04 -6.27 8.08
N ARG A 39 -12.85 -7.48 7.54
CA ARG A 39 -11.58 -7.88 6.95
C ARG A 39 -11.20 -6.99 5.76
N LEU A 40 -12.15 -6.71 4.87
CA LEU A 40 -11.93 -5.84 3.72
C LEU A 40 -11.56 -4.41 4.16
N ALA A 41 -12.27 -3.86 5.15
CA ALA A 41 -11.95 -2.55 5.69
C ALA A 41 -10.54 -2.49 6.28
N VAL A 42 -10.11 -3.54 7.00
CA VAL A 42 -8.74 -3.64 7.54
C VAL A 42 -7.71 -3.76 6.42
N GLU A 43 -7.96 -4.57 5.39
CA GLU A 43 -7.05 -4.71 4.24
C GLU A 43 -6.86 -3.36 3.51
N ASN A 44 -7.96 -2.64 3.25
CA ASN A 44 -7.92 -1.31 2.63
C ASN A 44 -7.16 -0.30 3.51
N PHE A 45 -7.47 -0.26 4.80
CA PHE A 45 -6.80 0.65 5.73
C PHE A 45 -5.28 0.40 5.81
N ILE A 46 -4.85 -0.87 5.83
CA ILE A 46 -3.43 -1.23 5.83
C ILE A 46 -2.77 -0.79 4.51
N SER A 47 -3.44 -1.00 3.38
CA SER A 47 -2.94 -0.61 2.06
C SER A 47 -2.71 0.89 1.97
N GLU A 48 -3.72 1.68 2.35
CA GLU A 48 -3.66 3.14 2.35
C GLU A 48 -2.60 3.66 3.31
N SER A 49 -2.56 3.14 4.54
CA SER A 49 -1.56 3.54 5.55
C SER A 49 -0.13 3.23 5.10
N LYS A 50 0.09 2.10 4.42
CA LYS A 50 1.40 1.77 3.85
C LYS A 50 1.78 2.70 2.71
N SER A 51 0.83 3.02 1.84
CA SER A 51 1.06 3.97 0.75
C SER A 51 1.49 5.34 1.30
N GLU A 52 0.79 5.84 2.31
CA GLU A 52 1.12 7.11 2.97
C GLU A 52 2.50 7.05 3.66
N LEU A 53 2.81 5.93 4.33
CA LEU A 53 4.12 5.70 4.93
C LEU A 53 5.24 5.76 3.87
N TYR A 54 5.07 5.07 2.75
CA TYR A 54 6.04 5.07 1.65
C TYR A 54 6.21 6.45 1.05
N GLN A 55 5.13 7.19 0.86
CA GLN A 55 5.18 8.56 0.37
C GLN A 55 5.99 9.46 1.31
N LYS A 56 5.73 9.40 2.63
CA LYS A 56 6.50 10.16 3.62
C LYS A 56 7.97 9.78 3.63
N GLN A 57 8.30 8.50 3.47
CA GLN A 57 9.67 8.03 3.37
C GLN A 57 10.36 8.52 2.10
N MET A 58 9.66 8.53 0.96
CA MET A 58 10.17 9.10 -0.29
C MET A 58 10.42 10.60 -0.18
N GLU A 59 9.50 11.34 0.43
CA GLU A 59 9.67 12.78 0.69
C GLU A 59 10.85 13.08 1.64
N ALA A 60 11.07 12.22 2.64
CA ALA A 60 12.22 12.31 3.52
C ALA A 60 13.53 11.99 2.79
N ALA A 61 13.55 10.95 1.96
CA ALA A 61 14.71 10.58 1.14
C ALA A 61 15.02 11.63 0.06
N ALA A 62 14.00 12.28 -0.51
CA ALA A 62 14.18 13.40 -1.44
C ALA A 62 14.83 14.63 -0.78
N LYS A 63 14.76 14.75 0.56
CA LYS A 63 15.46 15.79 1.33
C LYS A 63 16.85 15.35 1.80
N ASP A 64 17.20 14.08 1.66
CA ASP A 64 18.54 13.58 1.95
C ASP A 64 19.51 13.99 0.83
N LYS A 65 20.40 14.93 1.16
CA LYS A 65 21.41 15.46 0.24
C LYS A 65 22.35 14.38 -0.30
N GLN A 66 22.60 13.30 0.44
CA GLN A 66 23.42 12.19 -0.04
C GLN A 66 22.68 11.28 -1.02
N PHE A 67 21.36 11.17 -0.91
CA PHE A 67 20.54 10.45 -1.89
C PHE A 67 20.50 11.22 -3.21
N ILE A 68 20.19 12.53 -3.18
CA ILE A 68 20.21 13.39 -4.37
C ILE A 68 21.56 13.36 -5.08
N LYS A 69 22.67 13.48 -4.33
CA LYS A 69 24.01 13.46 -4.89
C LYS A 69 24.31 12.14 -5.61
N ARG A 70 24.00 10.99 -4.99
CA ARG A 70 24.18 9.67 -5.62
C ARG A 70 23.28 9.48 -6.84
N THR A 71 22.03 9.95 -6.80
CA THR A 71 21.11 9.86 -7.94
C THR A 71 21.61 10.70 -9.11
N LEU A 72 22.08 11.93 -8.87
CA LEU A 72 22.66 12.79 -9.91
C LEU A 72 23.96 12.20 -10.47
N GLU A 73 24.87 11.73 -9.62
CA GLU A 73 26.13 11.10 -10.05
C GLU A 73 25.87 9.83 -10.87
N THR A 74 24.86 9.04 -10.50
CA THR A 74 24.46 7.86 -11.27
C THR A 74 23.86 8.27 -12.62
N GLN A 75 22.98 9.28 -12.63
CA GLN A 75 22.38 9.79 -13.86
C GLN A 75 23.44 10.35 -14.84
N GLU A 76 24.44 11.08 -14.33
CA GLU A 76 25.57 11.55 -15.15
C GLU A 76 26.44 10.40 -15.66
N ALA A 77 26.67 9.36 -14.85
CA ALA A 77 27.44 8.20 -15.28
C ALA A 77 26.78 7.41 -16.41
N TYR A 78 25.43 7.38 -16.46
CA TYR A 78 24.68 6.72 -17.53
C TYR A 78 24.32 7.64 -18.71
N ALA A 79 24.45 8.96 -18.57
CA ALA A 79 24.17 9.91 -19.65
C ALA A 79 25.01 9.66 -20.92
N ASN A 80 26.26 9.21 -20.76
CA ASN A 80 27.12 8.84 -21.88
C ASN A 80 26.61 7.58 -22.60
N ALA A 81 26.18 6.57 -21.85
CA ALA A 81 25.63 5.32 -22.40
C ALA A 81 24.27 5.54 -23.11
N ASP A 82 23.43 6.43 -22.58
CA ASP A 82 22.15 6.80 -23.22
C ASP A 82 22.36 7.61 -24.52
N SER A 83 23.43 8.42 -24.59
CA SER A 83 23.77 9.19 -25.79
C SER A 83 24.25 8.34 -26.97
N GLU A 84 24.82 7.16 -26.68
CA GLU A 84 25.33 6.23 -27.70
C GLU A 84 24.20 5.41 -28.38
N VAL A 85 23.04 5.25 -27.74
CA VAL A 85 21.91 4.45 -28.26
C VAL A 85 20.96 5.27 -29.15
N GLY A 86 21.20 6.57 -29.32
CA GLY A 86 20.42 7.44 -30.21
C GLY A 86 20.66 7.25 -31.71
N GLY A 87 21.59 6.37 -32.11
CA GLY A 87 21.95 6.13 -33.50
C GLY A 87 21.78 4.68 -33.93
N GLN A 88 20.79 4.44 -34.80
CA GLN A 88 20.55 3.23 -35.61
C GLN A 88 19.96 2.00 -34.90
N TRP A 89 18.63 1.89 -35.01
CA TRP A 89 17.95 0.61 -35.26
C TRP A 89 17.88 0.35 -36.76
#